data_AF-R2SK01-F1
#
_entry.id   AF-R2SK01-F1
#
_cell.length_a   1.000
_cell.length_b   1.000
_cell.length_c   1.000
_cell.angle_alpha   90.00
_cell.angle_beta   90.00
_cell.angle_gamma   90.00
#
_symmetry.space_group_name_H-M   'P 1'
#
loop_
_entity.id
_entity.type
_entity.pdbx_description
1 polymer ?
#
loop_
_entity_poly.entity_id
_entity_poly.type
_entity_poly.pdbx_seq_one_letter_code
_entity_poly.pdbx_strand_id
1 'polypeptide(L)' 'MKKISGVYFTHPFDLSKEQFFEVAVPHDSLYAKGYSVVESNQLVLAEIATKYEHQLEELHSFFIIEKMAKA' A
#
# COMPACT_ATOMS: atom_id res chain seq x y z
N MET A 1 -13.46 0.39 -8.79
CA MET A 1 -12.64 0.62 -7.57
C MET A 1 -12.74 -0.62 -6.69
N LYS A 2 -11.61 -1.20 -6.29
CA LYS A 2 -11.51 -2.30 -5.32
C LYS A 2 -10.92 -1.73 -4.03
N LYS A 3 -11.53 -2.07 -2.90
CA LYS A 3 -10.95 -1.77 -1.58
C LYS A 3 -9.83 -2.76 -1.31
N ILE A 4 -8.68 -2.23 -0.96
CA ILE A 4 -7.53 -3.00 -0.49
C ILE A 4 -7.19 -2.54 0.90
N SER A 5 -6.77 -3.48 1.73
CA SER A 5 -6.21 -3.19 3.04
C SER A 5 -4.89 -3.92 3.20
N GLY A 6 -4.06 -3.40 4.08
CA GLY A 6 -2.71 -3.90 4.25
C GLY A 6 -1.92 -3.12 5.28
N VAL A 7 -0.62 -3.33 5.25
CA VAL A 7 0.33 -2.69 6.14
C VAL A 7 1.32 -1.88 5.32
N TYR A 8 1.67 -0.68 5.77
CA TYR A 8 2.71 0.17 5.18
C TYR A 8 3.71 0.64 6.24
N PHE A 9 4.88 1.05 5.76
CA PHE A 9 6.00 1.51 6.57
C PHE A 9 6.52 2.84 6.04
N THR A 10 7.00 3.68 6.94
CA THR A 10 7.70 4.93 6.59
C THR A 10 9.21 4.70 6.55
N HIS A 11 9.94 5.69 6.02
CA HIS A 11 11.39 5.74 6.07
C HIS A 11 11.87 6.42 7.36
N PRO A 12 12.94 5.92 8.02
CA PRO A 12 13.65 4.68 7.75
C PRO A 12 12.79 3.44 8.09
N PHE A 13 13.03 2.34 7.36
CA PHE A 13 12.28 1.09 7.54
C PHE A 13 12.44 0.52 8.95
N ASP A 14 11.32 0.29 9.64
CA ASP A 14 11.28 -0.29 10.97
C ASP A 14 10.07 -1.24 11.09
N LEU A 15 10.34 -2.54 11.23
CA LEU A 15 9.33 -3.58 11.37
C LEU A 15 8.43 -3.39 12.60
N SER A 16 8.88 -2.65 13.62
CA SER A 16 8.08 -2.37 14.83
C SER A 16 7.07 -1.23 14.64
N LYS A 17 7.16 -0.48 13.53
CA LYS A 17 6.32 0.69 13.22
C LYS A 17 5.37 0.43 12.06
N GLU A 18 4.80 -0.77 12.03
CA GLU A 18 3.76 -1.09 11.04
C GLU A 18 2.55 -0.16 11.20
N GLN A 19 2.03 0.31 10.06
CA GLN A 19 0.81 1.11 10.00
C GLN A 19 -0.20 0.45 9.07
N PHE A 20 -1.47 0.42 9.46
CA PHE A 20 -2.52 -0.17 8.65
C PHE A 20 -3.08 0.86 7.66
N PHE A 21 -3.34 0.42 6.43
CA PHE A 21 -4.04 1.23 5.43
C PHE A 21 -5.28 0.52 4.90
N GLU A 22 -6.28 1.32 4.50
CA GLU A 22 -7.37 0.90 3.63
C GLU A 22 -7.51 1.95 2.53
N VAL A 23 -7.33 1.59 1.26
CA VAL A 23 -7.48 2.51 0.12
C VAL A 23 -8.33 1.87 -0.98
N ALA A 24 -8.89 2.70 -1.85
CA ALA A 24 -9.71 2.24 -2.97
C ALA A 24 -8.98 2.54 -4.28
N VAL A 25 -8.55 1.50 -4.98
CA VAL A 25 -7.79 1.63 -6.24
C VAL A 25 -8.55 1.01 -7.42
N PRO A 26 -8.33 1.46 -8.67
CA PRO A 26 -8.92 0.81 -9.84
C PRO A 26 -8.43 -0.64 -9.97
N HIS A 27 -9.36 -1.57 -10.20
CA HIS A 27 -9.07 -3.02 -10.22
C HIS A 27 -8.06 -3.40 -11.30
N ASP A 28 -8.16 -2.76 -12.46
CA ASP A 28 -7.33 -3.06 -13.63
C ASP A 28 -5.88 -2.56 -13.47
N SER A 29 -5.64 -1.69 -12.49
CA SER A 29 -4.35 -1.07 -12.24
C SER A 29 -3.51 -1.78 -11.17
N LEU A 30 -4.11 -2.65 -10.36
CA LEU A 30 -3.41 -3.39 -9.29
C LEU A 30 -2.49 -4.49 -9.85
N TYR A 31 -2.97 -5.20 -10.86
CA TYR A 31 -2.33 -6.40 -11.41
C TYR A 31 -2.01 -6.26 -12.90
N ALA A 32 -1.87 -5.02 -13.39
CA ALA A 32 -1.46 -4.79 -14.76
C ALA A 32 -0.11 -5.52 -14.99
N LYS A 33 -0.11 -6.45 -15.96
CA LYS A 33 1.05 -7.27 -16.32
C LYS A 33 2.21 -6.33 -16.70
N GLY A 34 3.17 -6.13 -15.79
CA GLY A 34 4.31 -5.26 -16.02
C GLY A 34 4.95 -4.69 -14.75
N TYR A 35 4.22 -4.63 -13.64
CA TYR A 35 4.83 -4.27 -12.35
C TYR A 35 5.70 -5.43 -11.86
N SER A 36 7.01 -5.22 -11.94
CA SER A 36 7.98 -6.08 -11.27
C SER A 36 7.62 -6.13 -9.78
N VAL A 37 7.45 -7.35 -9.24
CA VAL A 37 7.13 -7.62 -7.81
C VAL A 37 8.18 -7.04 -6.84
N VAL A 38 9.26 -6.47 -7.38
CA VAL A 38 10.38 -5.88 -6.65
C VAL A 38 10.04 -4.50 -6.07
N GLU A 39 9.07 -3.76 -6.63
CA GLU A 39 8.70 -2.42 -6.15
C GLU A 39 7.24 -2.34 -5.68
N SER A 40 7.02 -1.58 -4.61
CA SER A 40 5.69 -1.24 -4.10
C SER A 40 4.88 -0.53 -5.19
N ASN A 41 3.63 -0.97 -5.45
CA ASN A 41 2.76 -0.35 -6.46
C ASN A 41 2.54 1.14 -6.14
N GLN A 42 3.04 2.01 -7.01
CA GLN A 42 3.05 3.47 -6.83
C GLN A 42 1.64 4.06 -6.69
N LEU A 43 0.61 3.46 -7.31
CA LEU A 43 -0.76 3.91 -7.16
C LEU A 43 -1.26 3.70 -5.73
N VAL A 44 -0.89 2.58 -5.11
CA VAL A 44 -1.26 2.29 -3.71
C VAL A 44 -0.53 3.24 -2.77
N LEU A 45 0.75 3.50 -3.00
CA LEU A 45 1.52 4.48 -2.21
C LEU A 45 0.94 5.89 -2.33
N ALA A 46 0.56 6.35 -3.52
CA ALA A 46 -0.04 7.66 -3.73
C ALA A 46 -1.39 7.81 -3.01
N GLU A 47 -2.21 6.76 -3.04
CA GLU A 47 -3.47 6.74 -2.28
C GLU A 47 -3.24 6.75 -0.76
N ILE A 48 -2.22 6.02 -0.27
CA ILE A 48 -1.83 6.05 1.15
C ILE A 48 -1.36 7.46 1.53
N ALA A 49 -0.46 8.05 0.76
CA ALA A 49 0.06 9.40 0.99
C ALA A 49 -1.06 10.44 1.06
N THR A 50 -1.99 10.39 0.10
CA THR A 50 -3.14 11.30 0.05
C THR A 50 -4.09 11.09 1.23
N LYS A 51 -4.42 9.83 1.55
CA LYS A 51 -5.44 9.52 2.56
C LYS A 51 -4.94 9.74 3.99
N TYR A 52 -3.65 9.49 4.24
CA TYR A 52 -3.04 9.53 5.56
C TYR A 52 -2.09 10.72 5.75
N GLU A 53 -2.13 11.69 4.84
CA GLU A 53 -1.41 12.97 4.92
C GLU A 53 0.13 12.81 5.03
N HIS A 54 0.69 11.86 4.29
CA HIS A 54 2.14 11.67 4.17
C HIS A 54 2.68 12.24 2.86
N GLN A 55 3.97 12.58 2.82
CA GLN A 55 4.67 12.76 1.55
C GLN A 55 5.00 11.40 0.95
N LEU A 56 5.02 11.30 -0.39
CA LEU A 56 5.27 10.03 -1.07
C LEU A 56 6.68 9.49 -0.76
N GLU A 57 7.67 10.37 -0.62
CA GLU A 57 9.05 10.01 -0.31
C GLU A 57 9.24 9.51 1.14
N GLU A 58 8.29 9.80 2.02
CA GLU A 58 8.30 9.33 3.41
C GLU A 58 7.86 7.86 3.51
N LEU A 59 7.19 7.32 2.49
CA LEU A 59 6.71 5.95 2.45
C LEU A 59 7.79 5.02 1.89
N HIS A 60 8.04 3.88 2.55
CA HIS A 60 9.08 2.95 2.14
C HIS A 60 8.54 1.72 1.42
N SER A 61 7.61 1.00 2.04
CA SER A 61 7.11 -0.28 1.53
C SER A 61 5.72 -0.57 2.08
N PHE A 62 4.93 -1.36 1.34
CA PHE A 62 3.66 -1.86 1.83
C PHE A 62 3.43 -3.32 1.43
N PHE A 63 2.58 -4.00 2.19
CA PHE A 63 2.08 -5.34 1.93
C PHE A 63 0.56 -5.29 1.79
N ILE A 64 0.03 -5.77 0.66
CA ILE A 64 -1.41 -5.95 0.48
C ILE A 64 -1.81 -7.28 1.11
N ILE A 65 -2.77 -7.22 2.03
CA ILE A 65 -3.37 -8.41 2.62
C ILE A 65 -4.77 -8.51 2.04
N GLU A 66 -4.90 -9.24 0.93
CA GLU A 66 -6.17 -9.41 0.24
C GLU A 66 -7.08 -10.35 1.07
N LYS A 67 -7.82 -9.73 2.00
CA LYS A 67 -8.63 -10.29 3.10
C LYS A 67 -7.86 -10.58 4.39
N MET A 68 -8.11 -9.77 5.41
CA MET A 68 -8.20 -10.31 6.76
C MET A 68 -9.47 -11.15 6.84
N ALA A 69 -9.36 -12.47 6.68
CA ALA A 69 -10.42 -13.35 7.14
C ALA A 69 -10.52 -13.13 8.65
N LYS A 70 -11.64 -12.56 9.10
CA LYS A 70 -11.99 -12.51 10.52
C LYS A 70 -12.09 -13.96 10.98
N ALA A 71 -11.17 -14.41 11.83
CA ALA A 71 -11.27 -15.69 12.51
C ALA A 71 -12.49 -15.70 13.44
#